data_AF-A0A9W6T4H2-F1
#
_entry.id   AF-A0A9W6T4H2-F1
#
_cell.length_a   1.000
_cell.length_b   1.000
_cell.length_c   1.000
_cell.angle_alpha   90.00
_cell.angle_beta   90.00
_cell.angle_gamma   90.00
#
_symmetry.space_group_name_H-M   'P 1'
#
loop_
_entity.id
_entity.type
_entity.pdbx_description
1 polymer ?
#
loop_
_entity_poly.entity_id
_entity_poly.type
_entity_poly.pdbx_seq_one_letter_code
_entity_poly.pdbx_strand_id
1 'polypeptide(L)'
;MSAAIAIPDLRFEESFRRALLANAKSYCEAEKLELQKLRVSDDDEIIEPIPIITPGIVIYTVLKDQLFMPFIQGFASALILLKLRPYIAIVQNHGRRVGISIVNGIKSLGNTIFFAPTRGLRRI
;
A
#
# COMPACT_ATOMS: atom_id res chain seq x y z
N MET A 1 -14.81 -32.91 37.82
CA MET A 1 -14.85 -31.60 37.15
C MET A 1 -13.80 -31.62 36.04
N SER A 2 -14.23 -31.69 34.78
CA SER A 2 -13.33 -31.71 33.63
C SER A 2 -12.77 -30.30 33.44
N ALA A 3 -11.46 -30.12 33.62
CA ALA A 3 -10.80 -28.86 33.35
C ALA A 3 -10.85 -28.60 31.83
N ALA A 4 -11.42 -27.48 31.42
CA ALA A 4 -11.44 -27.06 30.03
C ALA A 4 -9.98 -26.92 29.55
N ILE A 5 -9.57 -27.78 28.62
CA ILE A 5 -8.28 -27.68 27.94
C ILE A 5 -8.31 -26.38 27.15
N ALA A 6 -7.49 -25.41 27.54
CA ALA A 6 -7.26 -24.21 26.75
C ALA A 6 -6.52 -24.63 25.48
N ILE A 7 -7.25 -24.73 24.37
CA ILE A 7 -6.67 -25.05 23.07
C ILE A 7 -5.80 -23.83 22.67
N PRO A 8 -4.49 -23.99 22.49
CA PRO A 8 -3.62 -22.89 22.07
C PRO A 8 -4.00 -22.44 20.65
N ASP A 9 -3.83 -21.15 20.36
CA ASP A 9 -4.14 -20.58 19.05
C ASP A 9 -3.13 -21.07 18.00
N LEU A 10 -3.58 -22.01 17.17
CA LEU A 10 -2.79 -22.64 16.10
C LEU A 10 -2.49 -21.68 14.93
N ARG A 11 -3.13 -20.50 14.88
CA ARG A 11 -2.98 -19.57 13.74
C ARG A 11 -1.56 -19.04 13.60
N PHE A 12 -0.86 -18.82 14.71
CA PHE A 12 0.53 -18.39 14.67
C PHE A 12 1.41 -19.50 14.08
N GLU A 13 1.25 -20.73 14.56
CA GLU A 13 2.03 -21.88 14.09
C GLU A 13 1.77 -22.15 12.60
N GLU A 14 0.52 -22.13 12.17
CA GLU A 14 0.16 -22.32 10.76
C GLU A 14 0.72 -21.22 9.86
N SER A 15 0.60 -19.96 10.30
CA SER A 15 1.12 -18.82 9.54
C SER A 15 2.65 -18.84 9.48
N PHE A 16 3.30 -19.16 10.59
CA PHE A 16 4.74 -19.28 10.68
C PHE A 16 5.28 -20.43 9.83
N ARG A 17 4.62 -21.60 9.88
CA ARG A 17 4.97 -22.75 9.05
C ARG A 17 4.82 -22.43 7.56
N ARG A 18 3.76 -21.71 7.18
CA ARG A 18 3.57 -21.22 5.79
C ARG A 18 4.68 -20.28 5.37
N ALA A 19 5.03 -19.31 6.21
CA ALA A 19 6.11 -18.36 5.94
C ALA A 19 7.47 -19.06 5.83
N LEU A 20 7.78 -19.99 6.74
CA LEU A 20 8.99 -20.81 6.69
C LEU A 20 9.10 -21.60 5.38
N LEU A 21 8.05 -22.34 5.03
CA LEU A 21 8.03 -23.15 3.80
C LEU A 21 8.18 -22.27 2.55
N ALA A 22 7.54 -21.10 2.52
CA ALA A 22 7.65 -20.16 1.41
C ALA A 22 9.09 -19.63 1.27
N ASN A 23 9.69 -19.15 2.36
CA ASN A 23 11.05 -18.60 2.29
C ASN A 23 12.08 -19.71 2.03
N ALA A 24 11.95 -20.89 2.63
CA ALA A 24 12.85 -22.02 2.37
C ALA A 24 12.81 -22.47 0.89
N LYS A 25 11.63 -22.47 0.24
CA LYS A 25 11.52 -22.70 -1.20
C LYS A 25 12.26 -21.64 -2.01
N SER A 26 12.06 -20.35 -1.69
CA SER A 26 12.73 -19.26 -2.40
C SER A 26 14.26 -19.31 -2.28
N TYR A 27 14.79 -19.67 -1.11
CA TYR A 27 16.24 -19.85 -0.92
C TYR A 27 16.77 -21.03 -1.75
N CYS A 28 16.05 -22.13 -1.79
CA CYS A 28 16.47 -23.31 -2.53
C CYS A 28 16.39 -23.12 -4.05
N GLU A 29 15.38 -22.40 -4.54
CA GLU A 29 15.29 -21.97 -5.95
C GLU A 29 16.44 -21.02 -6.33
N ALA A 30 16.79 -20.08 -5.46
CA ALA A 30 17.92 -19.18 -5.69
C ALA A 30 19.25 -19.94 -5.77
N GLU A 31 19.49 -20.87 -4.85
CA GLU A 31 20.68 -21.73 -4.84
C GLU A 31 20.75 -22.63 -6.09
N LYS A 32 19.63 -23.23 -6.50
CA LYS A 32 19.54 -23.98 -7.76
C LYS A 32 19.93 -23.11 -8.96
N LEU A 33 19.42 -21.89 -9.03
CA LEU A 33 19.70 -20.97 -10.14
C LEU A 33 21.19 -20.58 -10.17
N GLU A 34 21.83 -20.38 -9.02
CA GLU A 34 23.26 -20.12 -8.92
C GLU A 34 24.09 -21.34 -9.35
N LEU A 35 23.73 -22.53 -8.89
CA LEU A 35 24.38 -23.79 -9.30
C LEU A 35 24.21 -24.08 -10.80
N GLN A 36 23.04 -23.79 -11.37
CA GLN A 36 22.76 -23.95 -12.79
C GLN A 36 23.55 -22.95 -13.65
N LYS A 37 23.76 -21.72 -13.17
CA LYS A 37 24.63 -20.74 -13.85
C LYS A 37 26.10 -21.15 -13.84
N LEU A 38 26.53 -21.88 -12.80
CA LEU A 38 27.90 -22.39 -12.67
C LEU A 38 28.11 -23.72 -13.43
N ARG A 39 27.07 -24.54 -13.57
CA ARG A 39 27.08 -25.78 -14.36
C ARG A 39 26.48 -25.54 -15.75
N VAL A 40 27.30 -25.02 -16.66
CA VAL A 40 27.04 -25.19 -18.10
C VAL A 40 27.30 -26.67 -18.43
N SER A 41 26.27 -27.36 -18.90
CA SER A 41 26.25 -28.78 -19.32
C SER A 41 26.19 -29.81 -18.18
N ASP A 42 25.00 -30.36 -17.93
CA ASP A 42 24.61 -31.71 -18.39
C ASP A 42 23.32 -32.16 -17.68
N ASP A 43 22.54 -32.94 -18.43
CA ASP A 43 21.25 -33.52 -18.09
C ASP A 43 21.29 -34.32 -16.79
N ASP A 44 20.60 -33.85 -15.75
CA ASP A 44 20.21 -34.68 -14.61
C ASP A 44 18.86 -34.23 -14.05
N GLU A 45 18.01 -35.22 -13.76
CA GLU A 45 16.64 -35.13 -13.26
C GLU A 45 16.47 -34.06 -12.17
N ILE A 46 15.47 -33.19 -12.37
CA ILE A 46 15.11 -32.12 -11.44
C ILE A 46 14.48 -32.76 -10.19
N ILE A 47 15.30 -33.25 -9.27
CA ILE A 47 14.84 -33.61 -7.93
C ILE A 47 14.42 -32.31 -7.24
N GLU A 48 13.16 -32.24 -6.81
CA GLU A 48 12.67 -31.17 -5.93
C GLU A 48 13.41 -31.30 -4.58
N PRO A 49 14.33 -30.39 -4.24
CA PRO A 49 15.00 -30.42 -2.96
C PRO A 49 13.94 -30.16 -1.89
N ILE A 50 13.89 -31.08 -0.95
CA ILE A 50 13.11 -30.94 0.25
C ILE A 50 13.63 -29.67 0.94
N PRO A 51 12.78 -28.68 1.26
CA PRO A 51 13.24 -27.44 1.88
C PRO A 51 13.86 -27.78 3.24
N ILE A 52 15.18 -27.74 3.32
CA ILE A 52 15.90 -27.95 4.58
C ILE A 52 15.67 -26.69 5.42
N ILE A 53 14.85 -26.83 6.47
CA ILE A 53 14.56 -25.73 7.40
C ILE A 53 15.76 -25.59 8.34
N THR A 54 16.76 -24.83 7.91
CA THR A 54 17.94 -24.48 8.71
C THR A 54 17.57 -23.41 9.75
N PRO A 55 18.10 -23.45 11.00
CA PRO A 55 17.81 -22.44 12.03
C PRO A 55 18.09 -20.99 11.60
N GLY A 56 19.03 -20.79 10.66
CA GLY A 56 19.26 -19.47 10.06
C GLY A 56 18.07 -18.93 9.27
N ILE A 57 17.34 -19.80 8.54
CA ILE A 57 16.14 -19.41 7.79
C ILE A 57 15.01 -19.02 8.74
N VAL A 58 14.92 -19.71 9.88
CA VAL A 58 13.96 -19.42 10.97
C VAL A 58 14.17 -18.02 11.53
N ILE A 59 15.42 -17.67 11.86
CA ILE A 59 15.75 -16.33 12.37
C ILE A 59 15.49 -15.26 11.30
N TYR A 60 15.86 -15.53 10.05
CA TYR A 60 15.60 -14.62 8.93
C TYR A 60 14.10 -14.35 8.75
N THR A 61 13.28 -15.40 8.77
CA THR A 61 11.82 -15.28 8.61
C THR A 61 11.20 -14.47 9.73
N VAL A 62 11.59 -14.72 10.98
CA VAL A 62 11.12 -13.95 12.13
C VAL A 62 11.51 -12.48 11.99
N LEU A 63 12.76 -12.17 11.65
CA LEU A 63 13.21 -10.78 11.48
C LEU A 63 12.47 -10.07 10.34
N LYS A 64 12.35 -10.73 9.18
CA LYS A 64 11.63 -10.19 8.01
C LYS A 64 10.17 -9.87 8.35
N ASP A 65 9.46 -10.85 8.89
CA ASP A 65 8.00 -10.76 9.03
C ASP A 65 7.59 -9.97 10.27
N GLN A 66 8.32 -10.07 11.38
CA GLN A 66 7.97 -9.41 12.66
C GLN A 66 8.61 -8.04 12.86
N LEU A 67 9.75 -7.75 12.21
CA LEU A 67 10.45 -6.47 12.38
C LEU A 67 10.37 -5.61 11.12
N PHE A 68 10.82 -6.14 9.97
CA PHE A 68 10.95 -5.31 8.77
C PHE A 68 9.62 -4.93 8.14
N MET A 69 8.69 -5.89 7.99
CA MET A 69 7.39 -5.62 7.39
C MET A 69 6.55 -4.58 8.16
N PRO A 70 6.37 -4.68 9.49
CA PRO A 70 5.66 -3.65 10.24
C PRO A 70 6.42 -2.31 10.29
N PHE A 71 7.75 -2.34 10.30
CA PHE A 71 8.55 -1.11 10.25
C PHE A 71 8.36 -0.34 8.93
N ILE A 72 8.42 -1.04 7.79
CA ILE A 72 8.20 -0.45 6.47
C ILE A 72 6.77 0.08 6.36
N GLN A 73 5.77 -0.69 6.82
CA GLN A 73 4.37 -0.26 6.80
C GLN A 73 4.16 1.01 7.64
N GLY A 74 4.73 1.05 8.85
CA GLY A 74 4.70 2.22 9.72
C GLY A 74 5.35 3.43 9.07
N PHE A 75 6.57 3.27 8.54
CA PHE A 75 7.29 4.34 7.87
C PHE A 75 6.56 4.85 6.61
N ALA A 76 6.04 3.96 5.78
CA ALA A 76 5.26 4.32 4.60
C ALA A 76 3.99 5.11 4.97
N SER A 77 3.28 4.67 6.02
CA SER A 77 2.09 5.37 6.51
C SER A 77 2.42 6.78 7.03
N ALA A 78 3.55 6.95 7.70
CA ALA A 78 4.03 8.25 8.17
C ALA A 78 4.36 9.18 7.00
N LEU A 79 5.00 8.67 5.95
CA LEU A 79 5.29 9.44 4.73
C LEU A 79 4.01 9.89 4.00
N ILE A 80 2.99 9.02 3.95
CA ILE A 80 1.68 9.37 3.38
C ILE A 80 1.07 10.53 4.18
N LEU A 81 1.06 10.44 5.51
CA LEU A 81 0.52 11.49 6.38
C LEU A 81 1.28 12.82 6.24
N LEU A 82 2.60 12.76 6.09
CA LEU A 82 3.42 13.95 5.86
C LEU A 82 3.03 14.67 4.56
N LYS A 83 2.77 13.92 3.48
CA LYS A 83 2.33 14.48 2.19
C LYS A 83 0.88 14.93 2.20
N LEU A 84 0.05 14.37 3.06
CA LEU A 84 -1.39 14.69 3.11
C LEU A 84 -1.65 16.14 3.56
N ARG A 85 -0.85 16.67 4.49
CA ARG A 85 -1.01 18.05 5.00
C ARG A 85 -0.94 19.14 3.93
N PRO A 86 0.13 19.25 3.12
CA PRO A 86 0.18 20.25 2.05
C PRO A 86 -0.86 19.97 0.95
N TYR A 87 -1.19 18.69 0.71
CA TYR A 87 -2.21 18.32 -0.27
C TYR A 87 -3.60 18.87 0.09
N ILE A 88 -4.00 18.75 1.36
CA ILE A 88 -5.25 19.32 1.85
C ILE A 88 -5.27 20.85 1.66
N ALA A 89 -4.16 21.54 1.95
CA ALA A 89 -4.06 22.99 1.76
C ALA A 89 -4.24 23.40 0.28
N ILE A 90 -3.71 22.62 -0.66
CA ILE A 90 -3.90 22.85 -2.10
C ILE A 90 -5.38 22.67 -2.47
N VAL A 91 -6.02 21.58 -2.04
CA VAL A 91 -7.44 21.30 -2.33
C VAL A 91 -8.34 22.40 -1.76
N GLN A 92 -8.09 22.85 -0.53
CA GLN A 92 -8.82 23.96 0.08
C GLN A 92 -8.68 25.26 -0.71
N ASN A 93 -7.48 25.58 -1.18
CA ASN A 93 -7.25 26.77 -1.99
C ASN A 93 -7.97 26.73 -3.35
N HIS A 94 -8.00 25.56 -4.00
CA HIS A 94 -8.77 25.37 -5.23
C HIS A 94 -10.28 25.50 -4.97
N GLY A 95 -10.78 24.85 -3.92
CA GLY A 95 -12.19 24.94 -3.52
C GLY A 95 -12.60 26.39 -3.20
N ARG A 96 -11.77 27.15 -2.49
CA ARG A 96 -12.03 28.55 -2.17
C ARG A 96 -12.08 29.43 -3.41
N ARG A 97 -11.19 29.23 -4.38
CA ARG A 97 -11.19 29.97 -5.66
C ARG A 97 -12.46 29.73 -6.46
N VAL A 98 -12.87 28.47 -6.57
CA VAL A 98 -14.11 28.09 -7.28
C VAL A 98 -15.33 28.68 -6.56
N GLY A 99 -15.39 28.57 -5.23
CA GLY A 99 -16.48 29.15 -4.44
C GLY A 99 -16.62 30.67 -4.63
N ILE A 100 -15.51 31.41 -4.59
CA ILE A 100 -15.50 32.85 -4.85
C ILE A 100 -15.97 33.16 -6.28
N SER A 101 -15.55 32.36 -7.28
CA SER A 101 -15.98 32.53 -8.67
C SER A 101 -17.48 32.33 -8.85
N ILE A 102 -18.06 31.33 -8.18
CA ILE A 102 -19.50 31.06 -8.23
C ILE A 102 -20.28 32.21 -7.58
N VAL A 103 -19.88 32.65 -6.38
CA VAL A 103 -20.54 33.74 -5.67
C VAL A 103 -20.46 35.06 -6.47
N ASN A 104 -19.30 35.36 -7.05
CA ASN A 104 -19.13 36.53 -7.91
C ASN A 104 -19.97 36.42 -9.20
N GLY A 105 -20.08 35.23 -9.78
CA GLY A 105 -20.96 34.96 -10.93
C GLY A 105 -22.43 35.21 -10.59
N ILE A 106 -22.90 34.70 -9.45
CA ILE A 106 -24.28 34.90 -8.98
C ILE A 106 -24.54 36.38 -8.68
N LYS A 107 -23.61 37.06 -8.00
CA LYS A 107 -23.72 38.49 -7.72
C LYS A 107 -23.73 39.33 -9.00
N SER A 108 -22.89 38.98 -9.98
CA SER A 108 -22.86 39.63 -11.29
C SER A 108 -24.17 39.43 -12.06
N LEU A 109 -24.68 38.20 -12.10
CA LEU A 109 -25.98 37.89 -12.72
C LEU A 109 -27.14 38.61 -12.04
N GLY A 110 -27.18 38.61 -10.70
CA GLY A 110 -28.19 39.34 -9.93
C GLY A 110 -28.13 40.84 -10.18
N ASN A 111 -26.93 41.43 -10.28
CA ASN A 111 -26.75 42.84 -10.61
C ASN A 111 -27.11 43.12 -12.08
N THR A 112 -26.88 42.18 -12.99
CA THR A 112 -27.24 42.34 -14.42
C THR A 112 -28.75 42.20 -14.63
N ILE A 113 -29.44 41.35 -13.86
CA ILE A 113 -30.89 41.14 -13.95
C ILE A 113 -31.66 42.26 -13.23
N PHE A 114 -31.21 42.69 -12.05
CA PHE A 114 -31.90 43.71 -11.24
C PHE A 114 -31.54 45.15 -11.64
N PHE A 115 -30.34 45.34 -12.19
CA PHE A 115 -29.81 46.62 -12.66
C PHE A 115 -29.63 46.64 -14.18
N ALA A 116 -30.44 45.87 -14.93
CA ALA A 116 -30.56 46.04 -16.38
C ALA A 116 -31.16 47.43 -16.62
N PRO A 117 -30.40 48.42 -17.15
CA PRO A 117 -31.04 49.62 -17.64
C PRO A 117 -31.92 49.17 -18.80
N THR A 118 -33.22 49.39 -18.70
CA THR A 118 -34.09 49.49 -19.87
C THR A 118 -33.54 50.65 -20.72
N ARG A 119 -32.51 50.38 -21.53
CA ARG A 119 -32.03 51.32 -22.53
C ARG A 119 -33.14 51.44 -23.55
N GLY A 120 -33.76 52.61 -23.51
CA GLY A 120 -35.01 52.93 -24.17
C GLY A 120 -35.05 52.57 -25.64
N LEU A 121 -36.20 52.05 -26.03
CA LEU A 121 -36.87 52.44 -27.25
C LEU A 121 -36.88 53.98 -27.36
N ARG A 122 -35.96 54.55 -28.15
CA ARG A 122 -36.12 55.86 -28.82
C ARG A 122 -35.83 55.63 -30.30
N ARG A 123 -36.90 55.40 -31.08
CA ARG A 123 -37.43 56.34 -32.08
C ARG A 123 -36.38 56.75 -33.13
N ILE A 124 -36.47 56.07 -34.28
CA ILE A 124 -36.32 56.71 -35.59
C ILE A 124 -37.69 57.28 -35.94
#